data_AF-A0A9X1YA32-F1
#
_entry.id   AF-A0A9X1YA32-F1
#
_cell.length_a   1.000
_cell.length_b   1.000
_cell.length_c   1.000
_cell.angle_alpha   90.00
_cell.angle_beta   90.00
_cell.angle_gamma   90.00
#
_symmetry.space_group_name_H-M   'P 1'
#
loop_
_entity.id
_entity.type
_entity.pdbx_description
1 polymer ?
#
loop_
_entity_poly.entity_id
_entity_poly.type
_entity_poly.pdbx_seq_one_letter_code
_entity_poly.pdbx_strand_id
1 'polypeptide(L)'
;MPDDLTIRAAPPLPPEPHGAAASRPAAGDAAAAAPLRPNPSLRIDGALGLVVIEFRDWAGRITGSIPTSQELAAYRHSALPGLTPDDAPPDGRTAP
;
A
#
# COMPACT_ATOMS: atom_id res chain seq x y z
N MET A 1 -3.43 -34.07 18.12
CA MET A 1 -2.52 -34.32 16.98
C MET A 1 -2.92 -33.26 15.95
N PRO A 2 -2.08 -32.25 15.68
CA PRO A 2 -2.50 -31.02 15.01
C PRO A 2 -2.67 -31.24 13.50
N ASP A 3 -3.64 -30.53 12.92
CA ASP A 3 -3.98 -30.58 11.49
C ASP A 3 -2.79 -30.17 10.61
N ASP A 4 -2.44 -31.07 9.67
CA ASP A 4 -1.39 -30.88 8.67
C ASP A 4 -1.90 -29.97 7.54
N LEU A 5 -1.31 -28.78 7.43
CA LEU A 5 -1.71 -27.76 6.47
C LEU A 5 -0.97 -27.99 5.14
N THR A 6 -1.48 -28.91 4.34
CA THR A 6 -0.88 -29.26 3.05
C THR A 6 -1.21 -28.20 1.97
N ILE A 7 -0.21 -27.47 1.48
CA ILE A 7 -0.33 -26.53 0.36
C ILE A 7 -0.36 -27.30 -0.97
N ARG A 8 -1.42 -27.14 -1.78
CA ARG A 8 -1.46 -27.59 -3.17
C ARG A 8 -1.19 -26.44 -4.13
N ALA A 9 -0.24 -26.64 -5.05
CA ALA A 9 0.01 -25.69 -6.13
C ALA A 9 -1.16 -25.68 -7.13
N ALA A 10 -1.57 -24.47 -7.52
CA ALA A 10 -2.56 -24.28 -8.58
C ALA A 10 -1.91 -24.43 -9.97
N PRO A 11 -2.61 -24.99 -10.97
CA PRO A 11 -2.11 -25.07 -12.33
C PRO A 11 -1.99 -23.68 -12.96
N PRO A 12 -1.02 -23.47 -13.88
CA PRO A 12 -0.83 -22.19 -14.55
C PRO A 12 -2.03 -21.86 -15.45
N LEU A 13 -2.46 -20.61 -15.40
CA LEU A 13 -3.47 -20.07 -16.31
C LEU A 13 -2.83 -19.74 -17.68
N PRO A 14 -3.58 -19.88 -18.80
CA PRO A 14 -3.10 -19.53 -20.13
C PRO A 14 -2.88 -18.01 -20.26
N PRO A 15 -1.97 -17.57 -21.15
CA PRO A 15 -1.68 -16.15 -21.33
C PRO A 15 -2.86 -15.44 -21.99
N GLU A 16 -3.40 -14.41 -21.34
CA GLU A 16 -4.37 -13.50 -21.94
C GLU A 16 -3.66 -12.52 -22.90
N PRO A 17 -4.21 -12.29 -24.11
CA PRO A 17 -3.66 -11.33 -25.05
C PRO A 17 -3.80 -9.91 -24.46
N HIS A 18 -2.69 -9.32 -24.03
CA HIS A 18 -2.63 -7.91 -23.65
C HIS A 18 -2.84 -7.05 -24.91
N GLY A 19 -4.09 -6.63 -25.11
CA GLY A 19 -4.47 -5.68 -26.14
C GLY A 19 -3.99 -4.26 -25.84
N ALA A 20 -3.62 -3.58 -26.93
CA ALA A 20 -3.34 -2.15 -27.08
C ALA A 20 -2.02 -1.61 -26.48
N ALA A 21 -1.05 -1.42 -27.38
CA ALA A 21 0.13 -0.59 -27.16
C ALA A 21 -0.29 0.82 -26.73
N ALA A 22 0.04 1.19 -25.49
CA ALA A 22 -0.08 2.56 -25.02
C ALA A 22 1.09 3.39 -25.57
N SER A 23 0.76 4.53 -26.19
CA SER A 23 1.70 5.50 -26.75
C SER A 23 2.74 5.94 -25.74
N ARG A 24 4.01 5.80 -26.10
CA ARG A 24 5.18 6.24 -25.31
C ARG A 24 5.26 7.77 -25.28
N PRO A 25 5.22 8.45 -24.11
CA PRO A 25 5.58 9.86 -24.05
C PRO A 25 7.08 10.03 -24.21
N ALA A 26 7.47 11.15 -24.82
CA ALA A 26 8.84 11.48 -25.19
C ALA A 26 9.81 11.47 -24.00
N ALA A 27 11.03 10.97 -24.26
CA ALA A 27 12.12 10.89 -23.31
C ALA A 27 12.53 12.29 -22.84
N GLY A 28 12.18 12.63 -21.60
CA GLY A 28 12.59 13.85 -20.91
C GLY A 28 13.43 13.49 -19.69
N ASP A 29 14.71 13.82 -19.82
CA ASP A 29 15.78 13.91 -18.82
C ASP A 29 16.15 12.62 -18.06
N ALA A 30 17.39 12.18 -18.30
CA ALA A 30 18.02 11.05 -17.64
C ALA A 30 18.35 11.44 -16.19
N ALA A 31 17.34 11.37 -15.33
CA ALA A 31 17.55 11.40 -13.89
C ALA A 31 18.54 10.28 -13.53
N ALA A 32 19.65 10.67 -12.90
CA ALA A 32 20.71 9.79 -12.42
C ALA A 32 20.12 8.48 -11.91
N ALA A 33 20.59 7.35 -12.47
CA ALA A 33 20.04 6.03 -12.20
C ALA A 33 19.97 5.81 -10.68
N ALA A 34 18.77 5.93 -10.12
CA ALA A 34 18.53 5.60 -8.74
C ALA A 34 19.00 4.14 -8.54
N PRO A 35 19.61 3.80 -7.39
CA PRO A 35 20.05 2.44 -7.13
C PRO A 35 18.90 1.47 -7.43
N LEU A 36 19.18 0.42 -8.21
CA LEU A 36 18.21 -0.60 -8.60
C LEU A 36 17.58 -1.19 -7.34
N ARG A 37 16.43 -0.64 -6.94
CA ARG A 37 15.61 -1.22 -5.89
C ARG A 37 14.78 -2.33 -6.53
N PRO A 38 14.63 -3.49 -5.87
CA PRO A 38 13.73 -4.53 -6.36
C PRO A 38 12.33 -3.95 -6.57
N ASN A 39 11.64 -4.45 -7.59
CA ASN A 39 10.27 -4.06 -7.92
C ASN A 39 9.37 -5.30 -7.85
N PRO A 40 8.39 -5.35 -6.93
CA PRO A 40 8.11 -4.35 -5.89
C PRO A 40 9.17 -4.29 -4.78
N SER A 41 9.20 -3.18 -4.03
CA SER A 41 9.98 -3.05 -2.80
C SER A 41 9.08 -3.04 -1.56
N LEU A 42 9.50 -3.72 -0.50
CA LEU A 42 8.77 -3.79 0.77
C LEU A 42 9.47 -2.91 1.82
N ARG A 43 8.70 -2.10 2.56
CA ARG A 43 9.16 -1.34 3.73
C ARG A 43 8.19 -1.46 4.90
N ILE A 44 8.67 -1.25 6.12
CA ILE A 44 7.83 -1.14 7.32
C ILE A 44 7.69 0.34 7.66
N ASP A 45 6.46 0.84 7.74
CA ASP A 45 6.15 2.19 8.26
C ASP A 45 6.03 2.09 9.79
N GLY A 46 7.13 2.37 10.49
CA GLY A 46 7.22 2.21 11.94
C GLY A 46 6.29 3.12 12.74
N ALA A 47 5.83 4.23 12.16
CA ALA A 47 4.88 5.12 12.82
C ALA A 47 3.47 4.52 12.87
N LEU A 48 3.12 3.70 11.89
CA LEU A 48 1.80 3.05 11.77
C LEU A 48 1.83 1.56 12.11
N GLY A 49 3.01 0.94 12.21
CA GLY A 49 3.14 -0.51 12.33
C GLY A 49 2.67 -1.27 11.08
N LEU A 50 2.73 -0.64 9.91
CA LEU A 50 2.22 -1.20 8.64
C LEU A 50 3.33 -1.64 7.70
N VAL A 51 3.05 -2.66 6.90
CA VAL A 51 3.88 -3.02 5.75
C VAL A 51 3.42 -2.21 4.53
N VAL A 52 4.35 -1.59 3.83
CA VAL A 52 4.11 -0.85 2.59
C VAL A 52 4.88 -1.50 1.45
N ILE A 53 4.16 -1.84 0.39
CA ILE A 53 4.68 -2.37 -0.86
C ILE A 53 4.67 -1.23 -1.88
N GLU A 54 5.80 -0.93 -2.50
CA GLU A 54 5.95 0.13 -3.51
C GLU A 54 6.30 -0.46 -4.87
N PHE A 55 5.58 -0.01 -5.89
CA PHE A 55 5.81 -0.35 -7.28
C PHE A 55 6.49 0.82 -7.98
N ARG A 56 7.50 0.53 -8.80
CA ARG A 56 8.30 1.55 -9.47
C ARG A 56 8.24 1.42 -10.99
N ASP A 57 8.40 2.53 -11.70
CA ASP A 57 8.64 2.53 -13.15
C ASP A 57 10.11 2.21 -13.48
N TRP A 58 10.42 2.17 -14.78
CA TRP A 58 11.76 1.96 -15.30
C TRP A 58 12.77 3.04 -14.89
N ALA A 59 12.29 4.22 -14.50
CA ALA A 59 13.11 5.32 -13.98
C ALA A 59 13.24 5.27 -12.44
N GLY A 60 12.64 4.28 -11.77
CA GLY A 60 12.67 4.11 -10.32
C GLY A 60 11.66 4.96 -9.55
N ARG A 61 10.76 5.70 -10.23
CA ARG A 61 9.71 6.51 -9.60
C ARG A 61 8.59 5.60 -9.11
N ILE A 62 8.05 5.87 -7.91
CA ILE A 62 6.93 5.11 -7.37
C ILE A 62 5.69 5.41 -8.20
N THR A 63 5.11 4.39 -8.83
CA THR A 63 3.87 4.48 -9.61
C THR A 63 2.66 3.98 -8.83
N GLY A 64 2.87 3.16 -7.80
CA GLY A 64 1.81 2.64 -6.95
C GLY A 64 2.33 2.18 -5.59
N SER A 65 1.41 2.11 -4.62
CA SER A 65 1.72 1.57 -3.30
C SER A 65 0.52 0.82 -2.71
N ILE A 66 0.82 -0.17 -1.87
CA ILE A 66 -0.16 -0.87 -1.03
C ILE A 66 0.34 -0.79 0.41
N PRO A 67 -0.37 -0.13 1.34
CA PRO A 67 -1.52 0.75 1.11
C PRO A 67 -1.21 1.96 0.21
N THR A 68 -2.25 2.57 -0.35
CA THR A 68 -2.14 3.79 -1.16
C THR A 68 -1.68 4.99 -0.31
N SER A 69 -1.24 6.06 -0.97
CA SER A 69 -0.86 7.30 -0.27
C SER A 69 -2.04 7.93 0.51
N GLN A 70 -3.27 7.83 -0.02
CA GLN A 70 -4.47 8.32 0.65
C GLN A 70 -4.80 7.50 1.89
N GLU A 71 -4.71 6.16 1.81
CA GLU A 71 -4.96 5.28 2.94
C GLU A 71 -3.89 5.47 4.03
N LEU A 72 -2.61 5.60 3.65
CA LEU A 72 -1.55 5.93 4.60
C LEU A 72 -1.83 7.26 5.32
N ALA A 73 -2.39 8.26 4.63
CA ALA A 73 -2.83 9.48 5.28
C ALA A 73 -3.98 9.22 6.24
N ALA A 74 -5.01 8.46 5.85
CA ALA A 74 -6.13 8.12 6.73
C ALA A 74 -5.67 7.42 8.02
N TYR A 75 -4.75 6.46 7.91
CA TYR A 75 -4.18 5.77 9.06
C TYR A 75 -3.40 6.70 9.99
N ARG A 76 -2.66 7.67 9.44
CA ARG A 76 -1.96 8.68 10.25
C ARG A 76 -2.94 9.55 11.03
N HIS A 77 -4.08 9.92 10.44
CA HIS A 77 -5.10 10.69 11.14
C HIS A 77 -5.78 9.87 12.25
N SER A 78 -6.05 8.58 12.04
CA SER A 78 -6.63 7.72 13.08
C SER A 78 -5.64 7.36 14.19
N ALA A 79 -4.33 7.34 13.89
CA ALA A 79 -3.28 6.99 14.85
C ALA A 79 -2.91 8.15 15.81
N LEU A 80 -3.45 9.35 15.60
CA LEU A 80 -3.26 10.48 16.51
C LEU A 80 -3.95 10.17 17.86
N PRO A 81 -3.21 10.14 18.98
CA PRO A 81 -3.82 9.99 20.30
C PRO A 81 -4.74 11.18 20.58
N GLY A 82 -6.03 10.91 20.81
CA GLY A 82 -7.04 11.96 21.08
C GLY A 82 -8.38 11.77 20.34
N LEU A 83 -8.51 10.77 19.47
CA LEU A 83 -9.78 10.39 18.83
C LEU A 83 -10.28 9.00 19.25
N THR A 84 -10.06 8.60 20.51
CA THR A 84 -10.82 7.48 21.07
C THR A 84 -12.27 7.93 21.25
N PRO A 85 -13.28 7.16 20.79
CA PRO A 85 -14.70 7.45 21.04
C PRO A 85 -15.08 7.56 22.53
N ASP A 86 -14.15 7.22 23.41
CA ASP A 86 -14.29 7.20 24.87
C ASP A 86 -14.21 8.60 25.53
N ASP A 87 -13.77 9.63 24.79
CA ASP A 87 -13.67 11.02 25.30
C ASP A 87 -14.85 11.91 24.84
N ALA A 88 -15.95 11.30 24.39
CA ALA A 88 -17.22 12.04 24.31
C ALA A 88 -17.70 12.27 25.76
N PRO A 89 -17.78 13.52 26.27
CA PRO A 89 -18.36 13.75 27.58
C PRO A 89 -19.79 13.17 27.57
N PRO A 90 -20.24 12.50 28.64
CA PRO A 90 -21.62 12.05 28.72
C PRO A 90 -22.48 13.30 28.55
N ASP A 91 -23.23 13.38 27.45
CA ASP A 91 -24.18 14.45 27.19
C ASP A 91 -24.97 14.65 28.48
N GLY A 92 -24.73 15.78 29.14
CA GLY A 92 -25.39 16.21 30.36
C GLY A 92 -26.85 16.56 30.08
N ARG A 93 -27.63 15.65 29.48
CA ARG A 93 -29.08 15.71 29.48
C ARG A 93 -29.57 15.28 30.85
N THR A 94 -29.54 16.27 31.73
CA THR A 94 -30.51 16.52 32.78
C THR A 94 -31.84 15.82 32.54
N ALA A 95 -32.24 14.99 33.51
CA ALA A 95 -33.64 14.83 33.90
C ALA A 95 -34.23 16.24 34.18
N PRO A 96 -35.49 16.49 33.83
CA PRO A 96 -36.64 15.93 34.56
C PRO A 96 -37.62 15.10 33.72
#